data_AF-A0AAN5YCM3-F1
#
_entry.id   AF-A0AAN5YCM3-F1
#
_cell.length_a   1.000
_cell.length_b   1.000
_cell.length_c   1.000
_cell.angle_alpha   90.00
_cell.angle_beta   90.00
_cell.angle_gamma   90.00
#
_symmetry.space_group_name_H-M   'P 1'
#
loop_
_entity.id
_entity.type
_entity.pdbx_description
1 polymer ?
#
loop_
_entity_poly.entity_id
_entity_poly.type
_entity_poly.pdbx_seq_one_letter_code
_entity_poly.pdbx_strand_id
1 'polypeptide(L)'
;PYGPREQLSLQEALDKANARIAYLEGNLELVKKLEQHERSVKNDKRNDLSKQGRFRLINQIIRENQLAGMVNHLCDLAGVSKSGYYYWLNSSDKRAERDRNDWEDFQLLYRIFLDKKKCGIDEIKMALETE
;
A
#
# COMPACT_ATOMS: atom_id res chain seq x y z
N PRO A 1 42.93 43.83 -1.35
CA PRO A 1 42.85 43.41 0.06
C PRO A 1 42.76 41.87 0.25
N TYR A 2 43.52 41.10 -0.53
CA TYR A 2 43.78 39.70 -0.25
C TYR A 2 45.28 39.57 -0.07
N GLY A 3 45.71 39.27 1.16
CA GLY A 3 47.11 39.06 1.49
C GLY A 3 47.71 37.85 0.79
N PRO A 4 49.02 37.61 0.93
CA PRO A 4 49.69 36.49 0.29
C PRO A 4 49.03 35.16 0.70
N ARG A 5 48.76 34.29 -0.26
CA ARG A 5 48.27 32.92 0.02
C ARG A 5 49.42 32.14 0.63
N GLU A 6 49.35 31.93 1.94
CA GLU A 6 50.24 31.05 2.68
C GLU A 6 50.13 29.63 2.09
N GLN A 7 51.25 29.09 1.61
CA GLN A 7 51.28 27.73 1.07
C GLN A 7 51.26 26.77 2.26
N LEU A 8 50.14 26.06 2.42
CA LEU A 8 50.02 24.99 3.42
C LEU A 8 51.14 23.99 3.23
N SER A 9 51.70 23.53 4.35
CA SER A 9 52.61 22.38 4.32
C SER A 9 51.87 21.16 3.75
N LEU A 10 52.62 20.23 3.15
CA LEU A 10 52.04 18.98 2.64
C LEU A 10 51.21 18.25 3.72
N GLN A 11 51.63 18.34 4.98
CA GLN A 11 50.94 17.72 6.11
C GLN A 11 49.58 18.39 6.37
N GLU A 12 49.53 19.72 6.46
CA GLU A 12 48.27 20.43 6.71
C GLU A 12 47.28 20.26 5.54
N ALA A 13 47.80 20.22 4.30
CA ALA A 13 46.98 19.94 3.13
C ALA A 13 46.38 18.53 3.18
N LEU A 14 47.17 17.54 3.62
CA LEU A 14 46.73 16.16 3.83
C LEU A 14 45.66 16.06 4.93
N ASP A 15 45.89 16.71 6.07
CA ASP A 15 44.96 16.72 7.20
C ASP A 15 43.62 17.36 6.82
N LYS A 16 43.66 18.47 6.07
CA LYS A 16 42.46 19.13 5.55
C LYS A 16 41.71 18.26 4.53
N ALA A 17 42.43 17.56 3.67
CA ALA A 17 41.83 16.62 2.71
C ALA A 17 41.17 15.44 3.45
N ASN A 18 41.84 14.85 4.44
CA ASN A 18 41.30 13.76 5.26
C ASN A 18 40.05 14.18 6.04
N ALA A 19 40.05 15.37 6.65
CA ALA A 19 38.88 15.91 7.31
C ALA A 19 37.70 16.12 6.34
N ARG A 20 37.98 16.55 5.11
CA ARG A 20 36.94 16.70 4.07
C ARG A 20 36.40 15.35 3.61
N ILE A 21 37.24 14.34 3.45
CA ILE A 21 36.84 12.97 3.10
C ILE A 21 35.89 12.44 4.19
N ALA A 22 36.30 12.48 5.46
CA ALA A 22 35.49 12.01 6.57
C ALA A 22 34.12 12.72 6.65
N TYR A 23 34.10 14.03 6.44
CA TYR A 23 32.85 14.80 6.38
C TYR A 23 31.94 14.36 5.23
N LEU A 24 32.50 14.16 4.02
CA LEU A 24 31.73 13.74 2.86
C LEU A 24 31.19 12.31 3.00
N GLU A 25 31.99 11.41 3.56
CA GLU A 25 31.59 10.03 3.88
C GLU A 25 30.43 10.02 4.88
N GLY A 26 30.50 10.84 5.93
CA GLY A 26 29.41 11.01 6.90
C GLY A 26 28.11 11.53 6.24
N ASN A 27 28.22 12.51 5.34
CA ASN A 27 27.06 13.01 4.61
C ASN A 27 26.45 11.96 3.68
N LEU A 28 27.28 11.18 2.98
CA LEU A 28 26.81 10.09 2.13
C LEU A 28 26.06 9.02 2.93
N GLU A 29 26.55 8.70 4.12
CA GLU A 29 25.90 7.74 5.01
C GLU A 29 24.52 8.24 5.49
N LEU A 30 24.41 9.52 5.82
CA LEU A 30 23.12 10.14 6.17
C LEU A 30 22.13 10.09 5.00
N VAL A 31 22.57 10.41 3.79
CA VAL A 31 21.73 10.34 2.58
C VAL A 31 21.23 8.91 2.34
N LYS A 32 22.09 7.90 2.48
CA LYS A 32 21.69 6.49 2.36
C LYS A 32 20.62 6.09 3.37
N LYS A 33 20.76 6.52 4.63
CA LYS A 33 19.76 6.25 5.68
C LYS A 33 18.42 6.91 5.38
N LEU A 34 18.44 8.16 4.88
CA LEU A 34 17.23 8.86 4.46
C LEU A 34 16.55 8.15 3.28
N GLU A 35 17.29 7.74 2.25
CA GLU A 35 16.72 6.97 1.14
C GLU A 35 16.10 5.64 1.59
N GLN A 36 16.76 4.92 2.50
CA GLN A 36 16.22 3.68 3.05
C GLN A 36 14.92 3.92 3.82
N HIS A 37 14.88 4.99 4.62
CA HIS A 37 13.67 5.38 5.35
C HIS A 37 12.53 5.75 4.39
N GLU A 38 12.79 6.57 3.36
CA GLU A 38 11.79 6.91 2.35
C GLU A 38 11.26 5.69 1.61
N ARG A 39 12.15 4.76 1.22
CA ARG A 39 11.74 3.49 0.59
C ARG A 39 10.88 2.66 1.53
N SER A 40 11.23 2.59 2.81
CA SER A 40 10.43 1.88 3.82
C SER A 40 9.03 2.47 3.94
N VAL A 41 8.92 3.79 4.05
CA VAL A 41 7.63 4.51 4.12
C VAL A 41 6.79 4.32 2.86
N LYS A 42 7.39 4.46 1.67
CA LYS A 42 6.70 4.24 0.39
C LYS A 42 6.22 2.80 0.21
N ASN A 43 6.97 1.84 0.75
CA ASN A 43 6.65 0.42 0.66
C ASN A 43 5.72 -0.05 1.80
N ASP A 44 5.38 0.81 2.75
CA ASP A 44 4.45 0.48 3.82
C ASP A 44 3.01 0.41 3.29
N LYS A 45 2.71 -0.70 2.61
CA LYS A 45 1.39 -1.03 2.10
C LYS A 45 0.34 -1.18 3.19
N ARG A 46 0.71 -1.19 4.48
CA ARG A 46 -0.25 -1.29 5.59
C ARG A 46 -1.19 -0.08 5.66
N ASN A 47 -0.73 1.07 5.19
CA ASN A 47 -1.51 2.31 5.21
C ASN A 47 -2.18 2.65 3.87
N ASP A 48 -1.91 1.88 2.81
CA ASP A 48 -2.53 2.14 1.51
C ASP A 48 -3.84 1.36 1.35
N LEU A 49 -4.97 2.07 1.42
CA LEU A 49 -6.27 1.48 1.13
C LEU A 49 -6.35 1.09 -0.34
N SER A 50 -6.81 -0.14 -0.60
CA SER A 50 -7.18 -0.56 -1.94
C SER A 50 -8.21 0.41 -2.55
N LYS A 51 -8.29 0.50 -3.89
CA LYS A 51 -9.28 1.35 -4.57
C LYS A 51 -10.71 1.12 -4.03
N GLN A 52 -11.07 -0.14 -3.79
CA GLN A 52 -12.38 -0.49 -3.22
C GLN A 52 -12.54 0.00 -1.77
N GLY A 53 -11.49 -0.08 -0.96
CA GLY A 53 -11.47 0.46 0.40
C GLY A 53 -11.65 1.98 0.42
N ARG A 54 -10.98 2.70 -0.50
CA ARG A 54 -11.15 4.14 -0.68
C ARG A 54 -12.59 4.50 -1.06
N PHE A 55 -13.18 3.82 -2.04
CA PHE A 55 -14.58 4.05 -2.43
C PHE A 55 -15.57 3.76 -1.28
N ARG A 56 -15.32 2.71 -0.49
CA ARG A 56 -16.13 2.37 0.68
C ARG A 56 -16.09 3.49 1.72
N LEU A 57 -14.90 4.00 2.04
CA LEU A 57 -14.72 5.11 2.98
C LEU A 57 -15.40 6.39 2.49
N ILE A 58 -15.24 6.75 1.20
CA ILE A 58 -15.92 7.91 0.59
C ILE A 58 -17.44 7.78 0.76
N ASN A 59 -18.01 6.62 0.41
CA ASN A 59 -19.45 6.40 0.52
C ASN A 59 -19.93 6.45 1.98
N GLN A 60 -19.14 5.94 2.93
CA GLN A 60 -19.43 6.03 4.36
C GLN A 60 -19.47 7.48 4.84
N ILE A 61 -18.43 8.27 4.55
CA ILE A 61 -18.35 9.70 4.91
C ILE A 61 -19.55 10.46 4.36
N ILE A 62 -19.90 10.24 3.09
CA ILE A 62 -21.05 10.89 2.44
C ILE A 62 -22.36 10.56 3.16
N ARG A 63 -22.58 9.29 3.52
CA ARG A 63 -23.83 8.84 4.15
C ARG A 63 -23.95 9.34 5.60
N GLU A 64 -22.87 9.25 6.37
CA GLU A 64 -22.86 9.65 7.79
C GLU A 64 -22.97 11.17 7.96
N ASN A 65 -22.37 11.94 7.05
CA ASN A 65 -22.31 13.40 7.15
C ASN A 65 -23.23 14.14 6.17
N GLN A 66 -24.04 13.41 5.40
CA GLN A 66 -24.96 13.96 4.38
C GLN A 66 -24.26 14.85 3.33
N LEU A 67 -23.02 14.51 2.98
CA LEU A 67 -22.14 15.30 2.09
C LEU A 67 -22.25 14.91 0.61
N ALA A 68 -23.46 14.70 0.09
CA ALA A 68 -23.67 14.20 -1.28
C ALA A 68 -23.02 15.11 -2.37
N GLY A 69 -22.92 16.41 -2.12
CA GLY A 69 -22.26 17.37 -3.02
C GLY A 69 -20.73 17.28 -3.05
N MET A 70 -20.11 16.55 -2.12
CA MET A 70 -18.64 16.51 -1.95
C MET A 70 -17.97 15.33 -2.66
N VAL A 71 -18.69 14.54 -3.45
CA VAL A 71 -18.15 13.34 -4.13
C VAL A 71 -16.88 13.66 -4.92
N ASN A 72 -16.86 14.76 -5.69
CA ASN A 72 -15.69 15.15 -6.48
C ASN A 72 -14.48 15.38 -5.57
N HIS A 73 -14.64 16.24 -4.57
CA HIS A 73 -13.57 16.59 -3.63
C HIS A 73 -13.03 15.36 -2.88
N LEU A 74 -13.92 14.47 -2.45
CA LEU A 74 -13.52 13.24 -1.75
C LEU A 74 -12.79 12.24 -2.67
N CYS A 75 -13.20 12.15 -3.95
CA CYS A 75 -12.51 11.31 -4.93
C CYS A 75 -11.11 11.86 -5.25
N ASP A 76 -10.99 13.18 -5.43
CA ASP A 76 -9.71 13.85 -5.68
C ASP A 76 -8.77 13.69 -4.49
N LEU A 77 -9.27 13.91 -3.27
CA LEU A 77 -8.51 13.73 -2.03
C LEU A 77 -8.02 12.28 -1.85
N ALA A 78 -8.87 11.31 -2.20
CA ALA A 78 -8.52 9.89 -2.10
C ALA A 78 -7.73 9.37 -3.33
N GLY A 79 -7.42 10.22 -4.32
CA GLY A 79 -6.67 9.81 -5.52
C GLY A 79 -7.37 8.72 -6.34
N VAL A 80 -8.70 8.77 -6.45
CA VAL A 80 -9.50 7.83 -7.25
C VAL A 80 -10.41 8.59 -8.21
N SER A 81 -10.83 7.95 -9.30
CA SER A 81 -11.72 8.62 -10.26
C SER A 81 -13.16 8.66 -9.76
N LYS A 82 -13.82 9.80 -10.00
CA LYS A 82 -15.27 9.96 -9.79
C LYS A 82 -16.08 8.90 -10.55
N SER A 83 -15.72 8.63 -11.80
CA SER A 83 -16.39 7.59 -12.61
C SER A 83 -16.25 6.20 -11.99
N GLY A 84 -15.07 5.90 -11.43
CA GLY A 84 -14.82 4.66 -10.70
C GLY A 84 -15.67 4.54 -9.45
N TYR A 85 -15.87 5.63 -8.71
CA TYR A 85 -16.76 5.68 -7.54
C TYR A 85 -18.21 5.33 -7.91
N TYR A 86 -18.79 5.97 -8.93
CA TYR A 86 -20.17 5.66 -9.34
C TYR A 86 -20.30 4.27 -9.93
N TYR A 87 -19.29 3.79 -10.68
CA TYR A 87 -19.28 2.40 -11.14
C TYR A 87 -19.26 1.41 -9.96
N TRP A 88 -18.43 1.66 -8.96
CA TRP A 88 -18.38 0.87 -7.73
C TRP A 88 -19.73 0.91 -7.00
N LEU A 89 -20.36 2.08 -6.90
CA LEU A 89 -21.66 2.24 -6.25
C LEU A 89 -22.77 1.45 -6.98
N ASN A 90 -22.84 1.58 -8.31
CA ASN A 90 -23.85 0.93 -9.15
C ASN A 90 -23.65 -0.59 -9.29
N SER A 91 -22.45 -1.08 -9.01
CA SER A 91 -22.14 -2.52 -9.00
C SER A 91 -22.26 -3.16 -7.61
N SER A 92 -22.92 -2.49 -6.66
CA SER A 92 -23.16 -3.01 -5.32
C SER A 92 -23.96 -4.32 -5.33
N ASP A 93 -25.05 -4.39 -6.09
CA ASP A 93 -25.86 -5.62 -6.19
C ASP A 93 -25.08 -6.79 -6.76
N LYS A 94 -24.29 -6.55 -7.82
CA LYS A 94 -23.39 -7.56 -8.41
C LYS A 94 -22.28 -8.03 -7.46
N ARG A 95 -21.87 -7.19 -6.51
CA ARG A 95 -20.92 -7.58 -5.46
C ARG A 95 -21.63 -8.42 -4.40
N ALA A 96 -22.81 -8.00 -3.96
CA ALA A 96 -23.60 -8.76 -3.00
C ALA A 96 -23.99 -10.15 -3.52
N GLU A 97 -24.32 -10.28 -4.81
CA GLU A 97 -24.57 -11.58 -5.44
C GLU A 97 -23.34 -12.49 -5.43
N ARG A 98 -22.16 -11.95 -5.77
CA ARG A 98 -20.91 -12.72 -5.70
C ARG A 98 -20.59 -13.13 -4.26
N ASP A 99 -20.75 -12.23 -3.30
CA ASP A 99 -20.51 -12.54 -1.89
C ASP A 99 -21.48 -13.62 -1.37
N ARG A 100 -22.72 -13.67 -1.88
CA ARG A 100 -23.68 -14.76 -1.59
C ARG A 100 -23.24 -16.08 -2.20
N ASN A 101 -22.89 -16.08 -3.49
CA ASN A 101 -22.47 -17.30 -4.18
C ASN A 101 -21.19 -17.88 -3.56
N ASP A 102 -20.21 -17.02 -3.26
CA ASP A 102 -18.98 -17.41 -2.56
C ASP A 102 -19.29 -18.01 -1.16
N TRP A 103 -20.31 -17.50 -0.47
CA TRP A 103 -20.76 -18.05 0.81
C TRP A 103 -21.42 -19.40 0.65
N GLU A 104 -22.30 -19.57 -0.34
CA GLU A 104 -22.94 -20.85 -0.64
C GLU A 104 -21.90 -21.91 -1.03
N ASP A 105 -20.93 -21.55 -1.88
CA ASP A 105 -19.79 -22.40 -2.25
C ASP A 105 -18.98 -22.77 -1.01
N PHE A 106 -18.68 -21.80 -0.13
CA PHE A 106 -17.99 -22.09 1.13
C PHE A 106 -18.76 -23.07 2.02
N GLN A 107 -20.08 -22.89 2.16
CA GLN A 107 -20.91 -23.80 2.96
C GLN A 107 -20.91 -25.23 2.40
N LEU A 108 -20.98 -25.36 1.08
CA LEU A 108 -20.90 -26.64 0.39
C LEU A 108 -19.55 -27.33 0.66
N LEU A 109 -18.44 -26.61 0.42
CA LEU A 109 -17.09 -27.10 0.66
C LEU A 109 -16.88 -27.49 2.12
N TYR A 110 -17.40 -26.68 3.05
CA TYR A 110 -17.28 -26.92 4.48
C TYR A 110 -18.06 -28.17 4.92
N ARG A 111 -19.26 -28.38 4.37
CA ARG A 111 -20.05 -29.60 4.60
C ARG A 111 -19.29 -30.85 4.17
N ILE A 112 -18.77 -30.86 2.94
CA ILE A 112 -17.98 -31.98 2.40
C ILE A 112 -16.75 -32.27 3.28
N PHE A 113 -16.04 -31.21 3.68
CA PHE A 113 -14.87 -31.33 4.54
C PHE A 113 -15.18 -31.97 5.90
N LEU A 114 -16.31 -31.61 6.50
CA LEU A 114 -16.77 -32.19 7.76
C LEU A 114 -17.18 -33.66 7.61
N ASP A 115 -17.94 -34.00 6.56
CA ASP A 115 -18.44 -35.36 6.32
C ASP A 115 -17.31 -36.35 6.05
N LYS A 116 -16.29 -35.94 5.30
CA LYS A 116 -15.15 -36.81 4.93
C LYS A 116 -14.07 -36.92 6.01
N LYS A 117 -14.15 -36.14 7.10
CA LYS A 117 -13.19 -36.07 8.23
C LYS A 117 -11.71 -36.03 7.79
N LYS A 118 -11.19 -34.81 7.59
CA LYS A 118 -9.81 -34.50 7.12
C LYS A 118 -9.53 -35.02 5.71
N CYS A 119 -10.26 -34.47 4.75
CA CYS A 119 -9.99 -34.68 3.34
C CYS A 119 -9.18 -33.53 2.73
N GLY A 120 -8.29 -33.85 1.79
CA GLY A 120 -7.55 -32.92 0.95
C GLY A 120 -8.38 -32.40 -0.23
N ILE A 121 -7.75 -31.56 -1.05
CA ILE A 121 -8.40 -30.91 -2.21
C ILE A 121 -8.99 -31.92 -3.20
N ASP A 122 -8.27 -33.00 -3.51
CA ASP A 122 -8.71 -34.00 -4.50
C ASP A 122 -9.97 -34.73 -4.06
N GLU A 123 -10.11 -35.01 -2.77
CA GLU A 123 -11.26 -35.71 -2.18
C GLU A 123 -12.50 -34.81 -2.12
N ILE A 124 -12.32 -33.51 -1.86
CA ILE A 124 -13.40 -32.52 -1.97
C ILE A 124 -13.85 -32.42 -3.42
N LYS A 125 -12.91 -32.33 -4.36
CA LYS A 125 -13.22 -32.25 -5.79
C LYS A 125 -14.00 -33.46 -6.29
N MET A 126 -13.56 -34.68 -5.92
CA MET A 126 -14.30 -35.91 -6.26
C MET A 126 -15.72 -35.91 -5.68
N ALA A 127 -15.91 -35.39 -4.46
CA ALA A 127 -17.23 -35.34 -3.84
C ALA A 127 -18.16 -34.35 -4.57
N LEU A 128 -17.64 -33.18 -4.98
CA LEU A 128 -18.38 -32.20 -5.79
C LEU A 128 -18.77 -32.74 -7.17
N GLU A 129 -17.97 -33.62 -7.77
CA GLU A 129 -18.25 -34.25 -9.07
C GLU A 129 -19.35 -35.33 -9.00
N THR A 130 -19.66 -35.83 -7.80
CA THR A 130 -20.69 -36.85 -7.52
C THR A 130 -22.02 -36.30 -7.01
N GLU A 131 -22.11 -34.98 -6.79
CA GLU A 131 -23.31 -34.27 -6.33
C GLU A 131 -24.23 -33.90 -7.51
#